data_AF-A0A329Z804-F1
#
_entry.id   AF-A0A329Z804-F1
#
_cell.length_a   1.000
_cell.length_b   1.000
_cell.length_c   1.000
_cell.angle_alpha   90.00
_cell.angle_beta   90.00
_cell.angle_gamma   90.00
#
_symmetry.space_group_name_H-M   'P 1'
#
loop_
_entity.id
_entity.type
_entity.pdbx_description
1 polymer ?
#
loop_
_entity_poly.entity_id
_entity_poly.type
_entity_poly.pdbx_seq_one_letter_code
_entity_poly.pdbx_strand_id
1 'polypeptide(L)'
;MNIQKTNITDKQIAFFREFLAGDTKRYIFGHNQYSKSIINELLKKNLTIEAIVDDFTTKTFDIFYMPDSTNPPNTLKEIKIPIIKTQGLKKGKVVVVVVVTSQTQTALQKLESLQNKQLEFMDYFAFYKVNYEFRKNENLIENLKESEKFGLDLLDLEFFDGFIASINNTKISTWKDFRAHFWDNKNAYENIYNLLNDAESKRQFEKIVNFRLNSDFRFMEGFSFRPKEQYFEDFLPLKNIDIFFDIGAYKGESSLEFIKHNKNYKQIYFFEPER
;
A
#
# COMPACT_ATOMS: atom_id res chain seq x y z
N MET A 1 -6.07 14.05 20.31
CA MET A 1 -5.31 13.33 19.28
C MET A 1 -4.37 14.31 18.58
N ASN A 2 -3.10 13.97 18.42
CA ASN A 2 -2.10 14.79 17.74
C ASN A 2 -2.04 14.43 16.24
N ILE A 3 -2.57 15.32 15.40
CA ILE A 3 -2.50 15.18 13.94
C ILE A 3 -1.27 15.90 13.43
N GLN A 4 -0.39 15.16 12.76
CA GLN A 4 0.85 15.65 12.19
C GLN A 4 0.69 15.92 10.70
N LYS A 5 1.41 16.93 10.21
CA LYS A 5 1.61 17.14 8.78
C LYS A 5 3.04 16.78 8.43
N THR A 6 3.20 15.88 7.47
CA THR A 6 4.52 15.47 6.98
C THR A 6 4.74 16.05 5.60
N ASN A 7 5.90 16.66 5.38
CA ASN A 7 6.30 17.19 4.08
C ASN A 7 7.10 16.15 3.31
N ILE A 8 7.09 16.27 1.98
CA ILE A 8 8.04 15.54 1.13
C ILE A 8 9.46 16.09 1.38
N THR A 9 10.46 15.23 1.22
CA THR A 9 11.87 15.56 1.45
C THR A 9 12.62 15.74 0.12
N ASP A 10 13.75 16.45 0.13
CA ASP A 10 14.60 16.61 -1.05
C ASP A 10 15.08 15.26 -1.61
N LYS A 11 15.36 14.29 -0.73
CA LYS A 11 15.71 12.92 -1.14
C LYS A 11 14.58 12.25 -1.90
N GLN A 12 13.33 12.41 -1.43
CA GLN A 12 12.16 11.85 -2.10
C GLN A 12 11.90 12.51 -3.46
N ILE A 13 12.09 13.83 -3.54
CA ILE A 13 12.00 14.60 -4.79
C ILE A 13 13.08 14.14 -5.78
N ALA A 14 14.33 14.02 -5.33
CA ALA A 14 15.45 13.57 -6.16
C ALA A 14 15.22 12.16 -6.70
N PHE A 15 14.80 11.22 -5.85
CA PHE A 15 14.44 9.87 -6.27
C PHE A 15 13.35 9.86 -7.33
N PHE A 16 12.27 10.64 -7.15
CA PHE A 16 11.16 10.68 -8.09
C PHE A 16 11.57 11.24 -9.45
N ARG A 17 12.39 12.30 -9.46
CA ARG A 17 12.97 12.86 -10.69
C ARG A 17 13.84 11.84 -11.41
N GLU A 18 14.71 11.16 -10.68
CA GLU A 18 15.54 10.10 -11.24
C GLU A 18 14.69 8.95 -11.79
N PHE A 19 13.64 8.54 -11.08
CA PHE A 19 12.72 7.52 -11.56
C PHE A 19 12.10 7.88 -12.92
N LEU A 20 11.83 9.16 -13.19
CA LEU A 20 11.28 9.61 -14.48
C LEU A 20 12.34 9.92 -15.55
N ALA A 21 13.64 9.95 -15.21
CA ALA A 21 14.71 10.29 -16.14
C ALA A 21 14.98 9.17 -17.15
N GLY A 22 14.96 9.47 -18.45
CA GLY A 22 14.95 8.46 -19.53
C GLY A 22 16.05 7.38 -19.50
N ASP A 23 17.24 7.68 -18.99
CA ASP A 23 18.41 6.79 -18.92
C ASP A 23 18.48 5.93 -17.63
N THR A 24 17.51 6.09 -16.73
CA THR A 24 17.51 5.41 -15.43
C THR A 24 17.07 3.95 -15.51
N LYS A 25 17.84 3.07 -14.86
CA LYS A 25 17.48 1.68 -14.62
C LYS A 25 16.46 1.59 -13.50
N ARG A 26 15.19 1.46 -13.86
CA ARG A 26 14.07 1.47 -12.92
C ARG A 26 13.39 0.10 -12.80
N TYR A 27 12.98 -0.25 -11.59
CA TYR A 27 12.27 -1.49 -11.27
C TYR A 27 11.05 -1.19 -10.40
N ILE A 28 10.11 -2.12 -10.38
CA ILE A 28 8.97 -2.09 -9.45
C ILE A 28 8.99 -3.37 -8.63
N PHE A 29 8.98 -3.24 -7.31
CA PHE A 29 8.91 -4.38 -6.40
C PHE A 29 7.45 -4.67 -6.04
N GLY A 30 6.98 -5.84 -6.45
CA GLY A 30 5.62 -6.31 -6.27
C GLY A 30 4.79 -6.23 -7.54
N HIS A 31 3.93 -7.22 -7.73
CA HIS A 31 2.99 -7.30 -8.84
C HIS A 31 1.55 -7.12 -8.34
N ASN A 32 0.96 -5.95 -8.61
CA ASN A 32 -0.43 -5.64 -8.25
C ASN A 32 -1.01 -4.52 -9.15
N GLN A 33 -2.15 -3.95 -8.78
CA GLN A 33 -2.78 -2.86 -9.51
C GLN A 33 -1.97 -1.56 -9.53
N TYR A 34 -1.15 -1.30 -8.51
CA TYR A 34 -0.31 -0.11 -8.43
C TYR A 34 0.91 -0.23 -9.35
N SER A 35 1.53 -1.43 -9.45
CA SER A 35 2.57 -1.65 -10.47
C SER A 35 2.01 -1.47 -11.88
N LYS A 36 0.81 -2.01 -12.16
CA LYS A 36 0.10 -1.80 -13.44
C LYS A 36 -0.10 -0.32 -13.74
N SER A 37 -0.59 0.44 -12.76
CA SER A 37 -0.83 1.88 -12.91
C SER A 37 0.45 2.66 -13.22
N ILE A 38 1.53 2.44 -12.47
CA ILE A 38 2.82 3.11 -12.72
C ILE A 38 3.31 2.79 -14.14
N ILE A 39 3.29 1.52 -14.55
CA ILE A 39 3.84 1.12 -15.85
C ILE A 39 3.02 1.71 -17.00
N ASN A 40 1.69 1.71 -16.91
CA ASN A 40 0.85 2.34 -17.93
C ASN A 40 1.18 3.82 -18.13
N GLU A 41 1.41 4.55 -17.04
CA GLU A 41 1.77 5.97 -17.10
C GLU A 41 3.19 6.21 -17.63
N LEU A 42 4.14 5.33 -17.32
CA LEU A 42 5.48 5.36 -17.90
C LEU A 42 5.44 5.12 -19.41
N LEU A 43 4.66 4.15 -19.88
CA LEU A 43 4.54 3.83 -21.30
C LEU A 43 3.95 4.99 -22.11
N LYS A 44 2.96 5.70 -21.56
CA LYS A 44 2.43 6.96 -22.15
C LYS A 44 3.49 8.04 -22.33
N LYS A 45 4.59 7.96 -21.58
CA LYS A 45 5.73 8.89 -21.63
C LYS A 45 6.93 8.33 -22.39
N ASN A 46 6.75 7.20 -23.10
CA ASN A 46 7.84 6.46 -23.75
C ASN A 46 8.95 6.01 -22.78
N LEU A 47 8.60 5.80 -21.51
CA LEU A 47 9.49 5.25 -20.49
C LEU A 47 9.15 3.78 -20.25
N THR A 48 10.17 2.97 -20.00
CA THR A 48 10.03 1.54 -19.71
C THR A 48 10.62 1.21 -18.35
N ILE A 49 10.26 0.05 -17.80
CA ILE A 49 10.92 -0.53 -16.63
C ILE A 49 11.78 -1.70 -17.05
N GLU A 50 12.83 -1.97 -16.29
CA GLU A 50 13.75 -3.09 -16.53
C GLU A 50 13.10 -4.43 -16.20
N ALA A 51 12.41 -4.52 -15.06
CA ALA A 51 11.69 -5.71 -14.60
C ALA A 51 10.76 -5.39 -13.42
N ILE A 52 9.81 -6.30 -13.17
CA ILE A 52 9.13 -6.41 -11.89
C ILE A 52 9.94 -7.34 -10.98
N VAL A 53 10.18 -6.92 -9.75
CA VAL A 53 10.80 -7.74 -8.70
C VAL A 53 9.70 -8.43 -7.90
N ASP A 54 9.60 -9.75 -8.02
CA ASP A 54 8.61 -10.56 -7.29
C ASP A 54 9.14 -11.98 -7.02
N ASP A 55 9.35 -12.29 -5.74
CA ASP A 55 9.90 -13.57 -5.32
C ASP A 55 8.92 -14.73 -5.37
N PHE A 56 7.62 -14.46 -5.46
CA PHE A 56 6.57 -15.47 -5.42
C PHE A 56 5.96 -15.73 -6.80
N THR A 57 5.93 -14.72 -7.67
CA THR A 57 5.39 -14.88 -9.02
C THR A 57 6.35 -15.65 -9.93
N THR A 58 5.82 -16.62 -10.68
CA THR A 58 6.58 -17.48 -11.61
C THR A 58 6.21 -17.25 -13.08
N LYS A 59 5.15 -16.49 -13.36
CA LYS A 59 4.68 -16.17 -14.71
C LYS A 59 5.24 -14.83 -15.19
N THR A 60 5.30 -14.61 -16.49
CA THR A 60 5.64 -13.31 -17.08
C THR A 60 4.49 -12.32 -16.88
N PHE A 61 4.83 -11.03 -16.88
CA PHE A 61 3.84 -9.97 -16.79
C PHE A 61 3.57 -9.37 -18.16
N ASP A 62 2.37 -9.62 -18.67
CA ASP A 62 1.91 -9.09 -19.95
C ASP A 62 1.03 -7.86 -19.67
N ILE A 63 1.43 -6.71 -20.23
CA ILE A 63 0.60 -5.50 -20.23
C ILE A 63 0.12 -5.26 -21.65
N PHE A 64 -1.18 -4.97 -21.76
CA PHE A 64 -1.76 -4.42 -22.96
C PHE A 64 -1.96 -2.91 -22.76
N TYR A 65 -1.37 -2.13 -23.64
CA TYR A 65 -1.40 -0.67 -23.57
C TYR A 65 -1.74 -0.07 -24.95
N MET A 66 -2.44 1.06 -24.93
CA MET A 66 -2.80 1.85 -26.12
C MET A 66 -1.90 3.10 -26.22
N PRO A 67 -0.97 3.14 -27.20
CA PRO A 67 0.03 4.20 -27.36
C PRO A 67 -0.51 5.62 -27.48
N ASP A 68 -1.72 5.74 -27.99
CA ASP A 68 -2.30 7.01 -28.40
C ASP A 68 -3.82 6.99 -28.20
N SER A 69 -4.43 8.15 -27.99
CA SER A 69 -5.89 8.34 -28.13
C SER A 69 -6.25 9.05 -29.43
N THR A 70 -5.26 9.40 -30.26
CA THR A 70 -5.48 10.08 -31.54
C THR A 70 -5.82 9.09 -32.65
N ASN A 71 -6.92 9.37 -33.37
CA ASN A 71 -7.58 8.43 -34.25
C ASN A 71 -6.79 8.17 -35.56
N PRO A 72 -6.51 6.90 -35.95
CA PRO A 72 -6.81 5.68 -35.20
C PRO A 72 -5.56 5.12 -34.50
N PRO A 73 -5.58 4.89 -33.18
CA PRO A 73 -4.65 4.01 -32.53
C PRO A 73 -5.38 2.70 -32.22
N ASN A 74 -5.58 1.85 -33.23
CA ASN A 74 -6.39 0.63 -33.09
C ASN A 74 -5.56 -0.66 -32.86
N THR A 75 -4.33 -0.56 -32.34
CA THR A 75 -3.53 -1.75 -32.03
C THR A 75 -3.07 -1.72 -30.58
N LEU A 76 -3.67 -2.61 -29.78
CA LEU A 76 -3.15 -2.99 -28.47
C LEU A 76 -1.71 -3.46 -28.65
N LYS A 77 -0.76 -2.78 -28.02
CA LYS A 77 0.61 -3.28 -27.93
C LYS A 77 0.71 -4.15 -26.70
N GLU A 78 1.06 -5.42 -26.92
CA GLU A 78 1.49 -6.32 -25.86
C GLU A 78 2.95 -6.00 -25.53
N ILE A 79 3.23 -5.68 -24.27
CA ILE A 79 4.58 -5.50 -23.77
C ILE A 79 4.81 -6.55 -22.69
N LYS A 80 5.83 -7.39 -22.94
CA LYS A 80 6.27 -8.40 -21.99
C LYS A 80 7.32 -7.81 -21.08
N ILE A 81 6.99 -7.71 -19.80
CA ILE A 81 7.92 -7.22 -18.79
C ILE A 81 8.45 -8.43 -18.02
N PRO A 82 9.78 -8.57 -17.92
CA PRO A 82 10.34 -9.68 -17.17
C PRO A 82 10.00 -9.56 -15.69
N ILE A 83 9.72 -10.71 -15.08
CA ILE A 83 9.68 -10.82 -13.61
C ILE A 83 10.98 -11.45 -13.16
N ILE A 84 11.67 -10.77 -12.23
CA ILE A 84 12.91 -11.23 -11.63
C ILE A 84 12.70 -11.46 -10.13
N LYS A 85 13.54 -12.32 -9.57
CA LYS A 85 13.69 -12.45 -8.12
C LYS A 85 14.51 -11.29 -7.57
N THR A 86 14.39 -11.03 -6.27
CA THR A 86 15.14 -9.95 -5.60
C THR A 86 16.66 -10.09 -5.81
N GLN A 87 17.19 -11.31 -5.86
CA GLN A 87 18.61 -11.56 -6.13
C GLN A 87 19.03 -11.23 -7.58
N GLY A 88 18.07 -11.08 -8.49
CA GLY A 88 18.31 -10.74 -9.90
C GLY A 88 18.43 -9.23 -10.16
N LEU A 89 18.27 -8.37 -9.15
CA LEU A 89 18.45 -6.92 -9.29
C LEU A 89 19.85 -6.60 -9.80
N LYS A 90 19.94 -5.82 -10.89
CA LYS A 90 21.22 -5.44 -11.50
C LYS A 90 22.06 -4.63 -10.50
N LYS A 91 23.39 -4.82 -10.59
CA LYS A 91 24.37 -3.99 -9.86
C LYS A 91 24.46 -2.58 -10.46
N GLY A 92 24.88 -1.61 -9.65
CA GLY A 92 24.99 -0.20 -10.01
C GLY A 92 23.78 0.61 -9.56
N LYS A 93 23.70 1.86 -10.03
CA LYS A 93 22.61 2.78 -9.70
C LYS A 93 21.29 2.27 -10.27
N VAL A 94 20.36 1.97 -9.37
CA VAL A 94 19.04 1.45 -9.69
C VAL A 94 18.03 2.07 -8.75
N VAL A 95 16.85 2.39 -9.26
CA VAL A 95 15.73 2.92 -8.47
C VAL A 95 14.59 1.91 -8.45
N VAL A 96 14.02 1.67 -7.27
CA VAL A 96 12.97 0.68 -7.07
C VAL A 96 11.77 1.28 -6.34
N VAL A 97 10.59 1.20 -6.96
CA VAL A 97 9.34 1.57 -6.28
C VAL A 97 8.71 0.31 -5.67
N VAL A 98 8.49 0.30 -4.37
CA VAL A 98 7.93 -0.83 -3.62
C VAL A 98 6.41 -0.68 -3.50
N VAL A 99 5.66 -1.50 -4.22
CA VAL A 99 4.19 -1.40 -4.30
C VAL A 99 3.44 -2.41 -3.44
N VAL A 100 4.15 -3.26 -2.68
CA VAL A 100 3.53 -4.29 -1.83
C VAL A 100 2.99 -3.65 -0.54
N THR A 101 1.77 -3.12 -0.58
CA THR A 101 1.20 -2.31 0.51
C THR A 101 1.05 -3.07 1.83
N SER A 102 0.62 -4.33 1.81
CA SER A 102 0.41 -5.15 3.03
C SER A 102 1.70 -5.70 3.64
N GLN A 103 2.79 -5.75 2.89
CA GLN A 103 4.10 -6.26 3.34
C GLN A 103 5.23 -5.25 3.10
N THR A 104 4.89 -3.96 3.16
CA THR A 104 5.81 -2.86 2.83
C THR A 104 7.09 -2.96 3.65
N GLN A 105 6.99 -3.15 4.97
CA GLN A 105 8.15 -3.26 5.86
C GLN A 105 9.07 -4.43 5.47
N THR A 106 8.51 -5.62 5.25
CA THR A 106 9.27 -6.80 4.85
C THR A 106 9.99 -6.58 3.51
N ALA A 107 9.32 -5.95 2.55
CA ALA A 107 9.92 -5.64 1.25
C ALA A 107 11.05 -4.60 1.38
N LEU A 108 10.86 -3.54 2.16
CA LEU A 108 11.90 -2.54 2.44
C LEU A 108 13.13 -3.17 3.12
N GLN A 109 12.93 -3.94 4.20
CA GLN A 109 14.01 -4.65 4.90
C GLN A 109 14.76 -5.62 3.97
N LYS A 110 14.05 -6.27 3.06
CA LYS A 110 14.67 -7.14 2.06
C LYS A 110 15.59 -6.37 1.13
N LEU A 111 15.17 -5.20 0.64
CA LEU A 111 16.02 -4.33 -0.19
C LEU A 111 17.20 -3.77 0.60
N GLU A 112 17.00 -3.37 1.85
CA GLU A 112 18.08 -2.91 2.76
C GLU A 112 19.14 -3.99 3.00
N SER A 113 18.73 -5.27 3.06
CA SER A 113 19.64 -6.40 3.25
C SER A 113 20.54 -6.69 2.03
N LEU A 114 20.22 -6.10 0.87
CA LEU A 114 21.05 -6.26 -0.32
C LEU A 114 22.35 -5.48 -0.18
N GLN A 115 23.47 -6.13 -0.48
CA GLN A 115 24.80 -5.49 -0.47
C GLN A 115 25.03 -4.60 -1.72
N ASN A 116 24.02 -3.85 -2.19
CA ASN A 116 24.14 -2.89 -3.28
C ASN A 116 24.02 -1.46 -2.74
N LYS A 117 25.15 -0.78 -2.56
CA LYS A 117 25.19 0.60 -2.02
C LYS A 117 24.59 1.67 -2.96
N GLN A 118 24.36 1.34 -4.22
CA GLN A 118 23.77 2.26 -5.22
C GLN A 118 22.30 1.95 -5.50
N LEU A 119 21.70 1.01 -4.76
CA LEU A 119 20.28 0.74 -4.79
C LEU A 119 19.55 1.83 -3.99
N GLU A 120 18.67 2.55 -4.67
CA GLU A 120 17.72 3.44 -4.03
C GLU A 120 16.32 2.86 -4.16
N PHE A 121 15.49 3.03 -3.13
CA PHE A 121 14.12 2.55 -3.16
C PHE A 121 13.19 3.46 -2.36
N MET A 122 11.91 3.40 -2.72
CA MET A 122 10.85 4.18 -2.11
C MET A 122 9.58 3.34 -2.04
N ASP A 123 8.88 3.37 -0.91
CA ASP A 123 7.56 2.77 -0.81
C ASP A 123 6.52 3.55 -1.64
N TYR A 124 5.46 2.86 -2.05
CA TYR A 124 4.43 3.46 -2.89
C TYR A 124 3.69 4.62 -2.20
N PHE A 125 3.59 4.65 -0.87
CA PHE A 125 2.91 5.76 -0.17
C PHE A 125 3.71 7.06 -0.34
N ALA A 126 5.02 7.00 -0.11
CA ALA A 126 5.93 8.11 -0.37
C ALA A 126 5.97 8.49 -1.85
N PHE A 127 6.05 7.51 -2.76
CA PHE A 127 6.08 7.75 -4.21
C PHE A 127 4.80 8.45 -4.71
N TYR A 128 3.63 7.94 -4.30
CA TYR A 128 2.34 8.54 -4.61
C TYR A 128 2.22 9.96 -4.06
N LYS A 129 2.69 10.20 -2.83
CA LYS A 129 2.68 11.54 -2.22
C LYS A 129 3.54 12.54 -2.99
N VAL A 130 4.76 12.17 -3.36
CA VAL A 130 5.64 13.03 -4.15
C VAL A 130 4.99 13.33 -5.50
N ASN A 131 4.46 12.31 -6.18
CA ASN A 131 3.73 12.47 -7.43
C ASN A 131 2.56 13.47 -7.31
N TYR A 132 1.76 13.35 -6.26
CA TYR A 132 0.64 14.26 -5.99
C TYR A 132 1.10 15.72 -5.84
N GLU A 133 2.15 15.97 -5.07
CA GLU A 133 2.71 17.32 -4.89
C GLU A 133 3.33 17.85 -6.19
N PHE A 134 4.02 17.00 -6.96
CA PHE A 134 4.57 17.36 -8.27
C PHE A 134 3.49 17.80 -9.25
N ARG A 135 2.34 17.12 -9.27
CA ARG A 135 1.21 17.48 -10.15
C ARG A 135 0.50 18.76 -9.72
N LYS A 136 0.68 19.20 -8.47
CA LYS A 136 0.05 20.40 -7.92
C LYS A 136 0.94 21.65 -7.99
N ASN A 137 2.25 21.48 -8.04
CA ASN A 137 3.20 22.57 -7.82
C ASN A 137 4.14 22.78 -9.02
N GLU A 138 3.88 23.83 -9.79
CA GLU A 138 4.66 24.21 -10.98
C GLU A 138 6.14 24.49 -10.68
N ASN A 139 6.48 24.92 -9.46
CA ASN A 139 7.88 25.19 -9.09
C ASN A 139 8.73 23.91 -8.93
N LEU A 140 8.11 22.74 -8.73
CA LEU A 140 8.84 21.47 -8.62
C LEU A 140 9.27 20.90 -9.97
N ILE A 141 8.70 21.41 -11.08
CA ILE A 141 8.89 20.91 -12.45
C ILE A 141 9.71 21.82 -13.36
N GLU A 142 10.15 22.99 -12.88
CA GLU A 142 10.79 24.05 -13.67
C GLU A 142 12.04 23.60 -14.46
N ASN A 143 12.80 22.63 -13.93
CA ASN A 143 14.05 22.14 -14.53
C ASN A 143 13.94 20.77 -15.23
N LEU A 144 12.73 20.28 -15.48
CA LEU A 144 12.50 18.99 -16.13
C LEU A 144 12.31 19.14 -17.65
N LYS A 145 12.68 18.11 -18.43
CA LYS A 145 12.33 18.06 -19.85
C LYS A 145 10.81 18.02 -19.99
N GLU A 146 10.24 18.53 -21.07
CA GLU A 146 8.78 18.55 -21.28
C GLU A 146 8.12 17.16 -21.11
N SER A 147 8.81 16.10 -21.51
CA SER A 147 8.39 14.70 -21.31
C SER A 147 8.26 14.29 -19.83
N GLU A 148 8.98 14.98 -18.94
CA GLU A 148 9.08 14.75 -17.50
C GLU A 148 8.24 15.77 -16.69
N LYS A 149 7.76 16.87 -17.31
CA LYS A 149 7.07 17.98 -16.62
C LYS A 149 5.68 17.66 -16.05
N PHE A 150 5.09 16.54 -16.45
CA PHE A 150 3.80 16.10 -15.91
C PHE A 150 4.00 14.85 -15.07
N GLY A 151 3.58 14.89 -13.80
CA GLY A 151 3.53 13.70 -12.95
C GLY A 151 2.68 12.58 -13.56
N LEU A 152 2.65 11.44 -12.90
CA LEU A 152 1.95 10.24 -13.35
C LEU A 152 0.47 10.26 -12.91
N ASP A 153 -0.43 9.80 -13.78
CA ASP A 153 -1.83 9.54 -13.40
C ASP A 153 -1.97 8.21 -12.66
N LEU A 154 -1.49 8.21 -11.42
CA LEU A 154 -1.44 7.03 -10.57
C LEU A 154 -2.81 6.69 -9.99
N LEU A 155 -3.07 5.38 -9.87
CA LEU A 155 -4.20 4.84 -9.15
C LEU A 155 -4.14 5.26 -7.69
N ASP A 156 -5.26 5.79 -7.19
CA ASP A 156 -5.42 6.19 -5.81
C ASP A 156 -5.21 5.00 -4.86
N LEU A 157 -4.70 5.28 -3.65
CA LEU A 157 -4.61 4.27 -2.59
C LEU A 157 -6.02 3.85 -2.17
N GLU A 158 -6.38 2.62 -2.50
CA GLU A 158 -7.69 2.03 -2.23
C GLU A 158 -7.75 1.34 -0.87
N PHE A 159 -8.93 1.32 -0.27
CA PHE A 159 -9.26 0.42 0.83
C PHE A 159 -9.69 -0.95 0.27
N PHE A 160 -9.57 -1.99 1.09
CA PHE A 160 -10.00 -3.34 0.75
C PHE A 160 -11.51 -3.52 0.97
N ASP A 161 -12.33 -2.63 0.41
CA ASP A 161 -13.80 -2.66 0.49
C ASP A 161 -14.47 -3.02 -0.85
N GLY A 162 -13.69 -3.54 -1.81
CA GLY A 162 -14.17 -3.91 -3.15
C GLY A 162 -15.38 -4.84 -3.18
N PHE A 163 -15.52 -5.71 -2.18
CA PHE A 163 -16.71 -6.56 -2.04
C PHE A 163 -17.97 -5.73 -1.75
N ILE A 164 -17.90 -4.81 -0.78
CA ILE A 164 -19.01 -3.92 -0.43
C ILE A 164 -19.30 -2.96 -1.59
N ALA A 165 -18.25 -2.43 -2.21
CA ALA A 165 -18.36 -1.58 -3.38
C ALA A 165 -19.14 -2.29 -4.51
N SER A 166 -18.80 -3.56 -4.79
CA SER A 166 -19.47 -4.39 -5.78
C SER A 166 -20.94 -4.67 -5.44
N ILE A 167 -21.26 -5.00 -4.17
CA ILE A 167 -22.64 -5.27 -3.76
C ILE A 167 -23.52 -4.03 -3.91
N ASN A 168 -23.00 -2.88 -3.51
CA ASN A 168 -23.76 -1.64 -3.51
C ASN A 168 -23.69 -0.90 -4.85
N ASN A 169 -22.98 -1.43 -5.85
CA ASN A 169 -22.69 -0.75 -7.12
C ASN A 169 -22.10 0.67 -6.89
N THR A 170 -21.14 0.76 -5.98
CA THR A 170 -20.44 1.99 -5.60
C THR A 170 -18.96 1.89 -5.97
N LYS A 171 -18.27 3.02 -6.04
CA LYS A 171 -16.82 3.02 -6.22
C LYS A 171 -16.12 2.47 -4.98
N ILE A 172 -14.94 1.89 -5.17
CA ILE A 172 -14.03 1.49 -4.09
C ILE A 172 -13.63 2.75 -3.31
N SER A 173 -13.62 2.68 -1.98
CA SER A 173 -13.21 3.81 -1.16
C SER A 173 -11.70 4.02 -1.25
N THR A 174 -11.28 5.27 -1.29
CA THR A 174 -9.86 5.64 -1.38
C THR A 174 -9.39 6.40 -0.15
N TRP A 175 -8.08 6.54 -0.01
CA TRP A 175 -7.48 7.41 1.00
C TRP A 175 -7.81 8.88 0.78
N LYS A 176 -8.13 9.28 -0.45
CA LYS A 176 -8.66 10.62 -0.73
C LYS A 176 -10.02 10.81 -0.08
N ASP A 177 -10.90 9.80 -0.17
CA ASP A 177 -12.20 9.80 0.50
C ASP A 177 -12.03 9.82 2.03
N PHE A 178 -11.09 9.04 2.57
CA PHE A 178 -10.76 9.10 4.01
C PHE A 178 -10.30 10.49 4.45
N ARG A 179 -9.41 11.15 3.68
CA ARG A 179 -8.95 12.50 4.00
C ARG A 179 -10.10 13.49 4.05
N ALA A 180 -10.99 13.47 3.06
CA ALA A 180 -12.18 14.34 3.05
C ALA A 180 -13.07 14.06 4.27
N HIS A 181 -13.42 12.78 4.49
CA HIS A 181 -14.25 12.37 5.61
C HIS A 181 -13.65 12.75 6.97
N PHE A 182 -12.34 12.59 7.15
CA PHE A 182 -11.66 12.96 8.39
C PHE A 182 -11.81 14.45 8.68
N TRP A 183 -11.61 15.32 7.70
CA TRP A 183 -11.71 16.77 7.91
C TRP A 183 -13.15 17.22 8.16
N ASP A 184 -14.12 16.60 7.50
CA ASP A 184 -15.55 16.87 7.73
C ASP A 184 -16.03 16.36 9.09
N ASN A 185 -15.35 15.37 9.67
CA ASN A 185 -15.77 14.69 10.91
C ASN A 185 -14.70 14.68 12.00
N LYS A 186 -13.78 15.66 12.00
CA LYS A 186 -12.60 15.66 12.88
C LYS A 186 -12.95 15.43 14.36
N ASN A 187 -14.01 16.07 14.85
CA ASN A 187 -14.49 15.93 16.22
C ASN A 187 -14.90 14.49 16.56
N ALA A 188 -15.47 13.74 15.61
CA ALA A 188 -15.84 12.34 15.82
C ALA A 188 -14.61 11.45 16.05
N TYR A 189 -13.52 11.69 15.29
CA TYR A 189 -12.25 10.98 15.50
C TYR A 189 -11.60 11.36 16.84
N GLU A 190 -11.68 12.63 17.23
CA GLU A 190 -11.20 13.07 18.55
C GLU A 190 -12.00 12.43 19.68
N ASN A 191 -13.32 12.29 19.52
CA ASN A 191 -14.17 11.59 20.49
C ASN A 191 -13.78 10.12 20.63
N ILE A 192 -13.56 9.40 19.52
CA ILE A 192 -13.08 8.01 19.55
C ILE A 192 -11.74 7.94 20.31
N TYR A 193 -10.78 8.79 19.96
CA TYR A 193 -9.49 8.84 20.64
C TYR A 193 -9.63 9.06 22.16
N ASN A 194 -10.56 9.91 22.59
CA ASN A 194 -10.79 10.18 24.01
C ASN A 194 -11.48 9.04 24.74
N LEU A 195 -12.27 8.21 24.03
CA LEU A 195 -12.93 7.01 24.58
C LEU A 195 -11.97 5.83 24.79
N LEU A 196 -10.84 5.77 24.08
CA LEU A 196 -9.84 4.72 24.27
C LEU A 196 -9.28 4.79 25.69
N ASN A 197 -9.23 3.64 26.37
CA ASN A 197 -8.91 3.59 27.80
C ASN A 197 -7.40 3.74 28.06
N ASP A 198 -6.57 3.01 27.31
CA ASP A 198 -5.14 2.92 27.54
C ASP A 198 -4.30 3.74 26.55
N ALA A 199 -3.05 4.02 26.93
CA ALA A 199 -2.13 4.83 26.15
C ALA A 199 -1.70 4.15 24.84
N GLU A 200 -1.61 2.82 24.82
CA GLU A 200 -1.17 2.07 23.64
C GLU A 200 -2.25 2.11 22.55
N SER A 201 -3.51 1.89 22.91
CA SER A 201 -4.65 2.06 22.00
C SER A 201 -4.72 3.47 21.42
N LYS A 202 -4.55 4.51 22.26
CA LYS A 202 -4.51 5.91 21.80
C LYS A 202 -3.39 6.16 20.80
N ARG A 203 -2.19 5.67 21.11
CA ARG A 203 -1.01 5.78 20.24
C ARG A 203 -1.24 5.08 18.92
N GLN A 204 -1.73 3.84 18.92
CA GLN A 204 -1.99 3.08 17.69
C GLN A 204 -3.06 3.74 16.82
N PHE A 205 -4.17 4.19 17.42
CA PHE A 205 -5.22 4.92 16.71
C PHE A 205 -4.68 6.20 16.05
N GLU A 206 -3.94 7.02 16.80
CA GLU A 206 -3.31 8.23 16.28
C GLU A 206 -2.34 7.93 15.14
N LYS A 207 -1.50 6.90 15.25
CA LYS A 207 -0.56 6.51 14.19
C LYS A 207 -1.30 6.06 12.91
N ILE A 208 -2.35 5.25 13.03
CA ILE A 208 -3.15 4.79 11.88
C ILE A 208 -3.85 5.96 11.18
N VAL A 209 -4.43 6.88 11.95
CA VAL A 209 -5.05 8.10 11.38
C VAL A 209 -4.00 8.94 10.67
N ASN A 210 -2.86 9.21 11.32
CA ASN A 210 -1.77 9.98 10.72
C ASN A 210 -1.23 9.31 9.45
N PHE A 211 -1.08 7.98 9.43
CA PHE A 211 -0.65 7.25 8.23
C PHE A 211 -1.57 7.53 7.05
N ARG A 212 -2.89 7.39 7.24
CA ARG A 212 -3.90 7.58 6.17
C ARG A 212 -4.01 9.04 5.71
N LEU A 213 -3.84 9.99 6.63
CA LEU A 213 -3.82 11.42 6.29
C LEU A 213 -2.58 11.81 5.49
N ASN A 214 -1.43 11.21 5.82
CA ASN A 214 -0.14 11.68 5.34
C ASN A 214 0.48 10.85 4.22
N SER A 215 0.02 9.62 3.97
CA SER A 215 0.71 8.64 3.12
C SER A 215 2.18 8.48 3.51
N ASP A 216 2.45 8.43 4.81
CA ASP A 216 3.79 8.33 5.36
C ASP A 216 3.95 7.04 6.16
N PHE A 217 4.65 6.08 5.56
CA PHE A 217 4.82 4.75 6.13
C PHE A 217 5.56 4.73 7.48
N ARG A 218 6.28 5.81 7.85
CA ARG A 218 6.94 5.91 9.17
C ARG A 218 5.96 5.86 10.34
N PHE A 219 4.70 6.25 10.12
CA PHE A 219 3.66 6.06 11.14
C PHE A 219 3.35 4.58 11.44
N MET A 220 3.69 3.67 10.54
CA MET A 220 3.56 2.22 10.75
C MET A 220 4.75 1.61 11.50
N GLU A 221 5.77 2.39 11.86
CA GLU A 221 6.90 1.89 12.65
C GLU A 221 6.43 1.34 14.01
N GLY A 222 7.01 0.21 14.43
CA GLY A 222 6.65 -0.46 15.68
C GLY A 222 5.32 -1.23 15.64
N PHE A 223 4.59 -1.22 14.53
CA PHE A 223 3.58 -2.25 14.29
C PHE A 223 4.25 -3.55 13.88
N SER A 224 3.59 -4.67 14.19
CA SER A 224 4.00 -6.01 13.77
C SER A 224 2.79 -6.79 13.31
N PHE A 225 3.00 -7.71 12.37
CA PHE A 225 1.95 -8.60 11.89
C PHE A 225 1.77 -9.76 12.86
N ARG A 226 0.67 -9.76 13.60
CA ARG A 226 0.38 -10.66 14.74
C ARG A 226 -0.91 -11.48 14.55
N PRO A 227 -1.13 -12.14 13.39
CA PRO A 227 -2.40 -12.82 13.10
C PRO A 227 -2.71 -13.98 14.06
N LYS A 228 -1.69 -14.55 14.72
CA LYS A 228 -1.86 -15.64 15.68
C LYS A 228 -2.47 -15.18 17.01
N GLU A 229 -2.36 -13.90 17.34
CA GLU A 229 -2.88 -13.32 18.58
C GLU A 229 -4.18 -12.55 18.36
N GLN A 230 -4.57 -12.34 17.09
CA GLN A 230 -5.79 -11.64 16.72
C GLN A 230 -7.00 -12.29 17.39
N TYR A 231 -7.80 -11.48 18.10
CA TYR A 231 -8.98 -11.86 18.90
C TYR A 231 -8.69 -12.55 20.24
N PHE A 232 -7.42 -12.85 20.54
CA PHE A 232 -7.00 -13.56 21.75
C PHE A 232 -5.92 -12.82 22.52
N GLU A 233 -5.95 -11.49 22.46
CA GLU A 233 -4.99 -10.63 23.14
C GLU A 233 -5.14 -10.70 24.67
N ASP A 234 -4.03 -10.54 25.40
CA ASP A 234 -3.96 -10.72 26.86
C ASP A 234 -4.87 -9.79 27.67
N PHE A 235 -5.35 -8.69 27.08
CA PHE A 235 -6.30 -7.79 27.74
C PHE A 235 -7.74 -8.32 27.76
N LEU A 236 -8.04 -9.41 27.03
CA LEU A 236 -9.33 -10.07 27.05
C LEU A 236 -9.40 -11.12 28.17
N PRO A 237 -10.47 -11.16 28.96
CA PRO A 237 -10.63 -12.16 30.02
C PRO A 237 -11.11 -13.50 29.45
N LEU A 238 -10.34 -14.10 28.52
CA LEU A 238 -10.75 -15.25 27.70
C LEU A 238 -11.28 -16.44 28.51
N LYS A 239 -10.67 -16.73 29.68
CA LYS A 239 -11.07 -17.83 30.58
C LYS A 239 -12.43 -17.63 31.23
N ASN A 240 -12.96 -16.40 31.24
CA ASN A 240 -14.25 -16.05 31.83
C ASN A 240 -15.36 -15.93 30.78
N ILE A 241 -15.08 -16.27 29.52
CA ILE A 241 -16.06 -16.22 28.43
C ILE A 241 -16.81 -17.55 28.36
N ASP A 242 -18.08 -17.55 28.75
CA ASP A 242 -18.94 -18.74 28.68
C ASP A 242 -19.39 -19.08 27.24
N ILE A 243 -19.61 -18.05 26.41
CA ILE A 243 -20.17 -18.18 25.07
C ILE A 243 -19.31 -17.39 24.09
N PHE A 244 -18.81 -18.06 23.06
CA PHE A 244 -18.03 -17.43 21.99
C PHE A 244 -18.81 -17.40 20.68
N PHE A 245 -18.84 -16.24 20.03
CA PHE A 245 -19.47 -16.05 18.73
C PHE A 245 -18.38 -15.86 17.68
N ASP A 246 -18.21 -16.85 16.80
CA ASP A 246 -17.27 -16.82 15.69
C ASP A 246 -18.03 -16.39 14.42
N ILE A 247 -17.93 -15.10 14.09
CA ILE A 247 -18.68 -14.47 12.99
C ILE A 247 -17.72 -14.21 11.83
N GLY A 248 -17.90 -14.95 10.73
CA GLY A 248 -16.91 -15.05 9.65
C GLY A 248 -15.87 -16.13 9.96
N ALA A 249 -16.35 -17.29 10.41
CA ALA A 249 -15.52 -18.32 11.01
C ALA A 249 -14.65 -19.10 10.01
N TYR A 250 -14.91 -18.98 8.70
CA TYR A 250 -14.23 -19.69 7.63
C TYR A 250 -14.13 -21.21 7.88
N LYS A 251 -12.96 -21.73 8.29
CA LYS A 251 -12.77 -23.16 8.62
C LYS A 251 -12.74 -23.43 10.13
N GLY A 252 -13.08 -22.44 10.94
CA GLY A 252 -13.15 -22.52 12.40
C GLY A 252 -11.82 -22.36 13.11
N GLU A 253 -10.82 -21.78 12.46
CA GLU A 253 -9.52 -21.55 13.07
C GLU A 253 -9.63 -20.72 14.36
N SER A 254 -10.46 -19.67 14.35
CA SER A 254 -10.72 -18.83 15.53
C SER A 254 -11.41 -19.61 16.65
N SER A 255 -12.48 -20.35 16.34
CA SER A 255 -13.14 -21.25 17.31
C SER A 255 -12.17 -22.26 17.94
N LEU A 256 -11.33 -22.90 17.13
CA LEU A 256 -10.34 -23.88 17.60
C LEU A 256 -9.27 -23.23 18.47
N GLU A 257 -8.84 -22.02 18.14
CA GLU A 257 -7.89 -21.26 18.94
C GLU A 257 -8.52 -20.85 20.29
N PHE A 258 -9.77 -20.36 20.30
CA PHE A 258 -10.51 -20.03 21.53
C PHE A 258 -10.57 -21.22 22.51
N ILE A 259 -10.83 -22.44 22.02
CA ILE A 259 -10.86 -23.68 22.82
C ILE A 259 -9.51 -23.96 23.50
N LYS A 260 -8.38 -23.51 22.94
CA LYS A 260 -7.07 -23.67 23.59
C LYS A 260 -6.94 -22.74 24.79
N HIS A 261 -7.46 -21.51 24.68
CA HIS A 261 -7.38 -20.48 25.73
C HIS A 261 -8.40 -20.66 26.85
N ASN A 262 -9.57 -21.23 26.54
CA ASN A 262 -10.62 -21.49 27.51
C ASN A 262 -11.16 -22.92 27.39
N LYS A 263 -10.94 -23.76 28.41
CA LYS A 263 -11.44 -25.14 28.49
C LYS A 263 -12.81 -25.28 29.16
N ASN A 264 -13.29 -24.21 29.79
CA ASN A 264 -14.53 -24.19 30.57
C ASN A 264 -15.66 -23.47 29.83
N TYR A 265 -15.48 -23.11 28.55
CA TYR A 265 -16.53 -22.52 27.73
C TYR A 265 -17.75 -23.45 27.68
N LYS A 266 -18.94 -22.86 27.59
CA LYS A 266 -20.21 -23.60 27.52
C LYS A 266 -20.64 -23.84 26.08
N GLN A 267 -20.52 -22.82 25.22
CA GLN A 267 -21.02 -22.86 23.85
C GLN A 267 -20.14 -22.05 22.90
N ILE A 268 -20.06 -22.50 21.64
CA ILE A 268 -19.51 -21.74 20.53
C ILE A 268 -20.58 -21.67 19.45
N TYR A 269 -20.92 -20.45 19.03
CA TYR A 269 -21.77 -20.20 17.87
C TYR A 269 -20.90 -19.87 16.67
N PHE A 270 -21.00 -20.69 15.64
CA PHE A 270 -20.18 -20.63 14.44
C PHE A 270 -21.03 -20.12 13.27
N PHE A 271 -20.63 -19.02 12.64
CA PHE A 271 -21.31 -18.44 11.48
C PHE A 271 -20.33 -18.20 10.34
N GLU A 272 -20.56 -18.86 9.21
CA GLU A 272 -19.85 -18.63 7.95
C GLU A 272 -20.88 -18.57 6.81
N PRO A 273 -21.07 -17.40 6.16
CA PRO A 273 -22.04 -17.27 5.09
C PRO A 273 -21.59 -17.90 3.77
N GLU A 274 -20.28 -18.10 3.54
CA GLU A 274 -19.81 -18.85 2.37
C GLU A 274 -20.19 -20.34 2.46
N ARG A 275 -20.53 -20.92 1.31
CA ARG A 275 -20.82 -22.36 1.15
C ARG A 275 -19.61 -23.11 0.62
#